data_AF-A0A8J3MWK4-F1
#
_entry.id   AF-A0A8J3MWK4-F1
#
_cell.length_a   1.000
_cell.length_b   1.000
_cell.length_c   1.000
_cell.angle_alpha   90.00
_cell.angle_beta   90.00
_cell.angle_gamma   90.00
#
_symmetry.space_group_name_H-M   'P 1'
#
loop_
_entity.id
_entity.type
_entity.pdbx_description
1 polymer ?
#
loop_
_entity_poly.entity_id
_entity_poly.type
_entity_poly.pdbx_seq_one_letter_code
_entity_poly.pdbx_strand_id
1 'polypeptide(L)'
;MTLNDCLQVCLLAVESRHPHQSVYTNESIVGSLKVKEEGCGVEEMIAFLERFAPSLLMAKAALVLDAQECSIYLPECSAVKPAFRILLKKHTPTLRTPIDQPRPTLIAVG
;
A
#
# COMPACT_ATOMS: atom_id res chain seq x y z
N MET A 1 10.60 -5.34 -11.30
CA MET A 1 11.22 -4.04 -11.63
C MET A 1 11.23 -3.18 -10.37
N THR A 2 12.30 -2.43 -10.15
CA THR A 2 12.37 -1.44 -9.08
C THR A 2 12.61 -0.05 -9.67
N LEU A 3 11.96 0.96 -9.10
CA LEU A 3 12.15 2.37 -9.43
C LEU A 3 12.45 3.12 -8.13
N ASN A 4 13.57 3.84 -8.10
CA ASN A 4 13.97 4.65 -6.95
C ASN A 4 13.91 6.12 -7.36
N ASP A 5 12.91 6.84 -6.87
CA ASP A 5 12.68 8.25 -7.18
C ASP A 5 11.86 8.88 -6.04
N CYS A 6 11.33 10.09 -6.19
CA CYS A 6 10.40 10.62 -5.22
C CYS A 6 9.05 9.88 -5.26
N LEU A 7 8.31 9.97 -4.16
CA LEU A 7 6.99 9.33 -4.02
C LEU A 7 6.04 9.74 -5.15
N GLN A 8 6.05 11.01 -5.57
CA GLN A 8 5.20 11.49 -6.67
C GLN A 8 5.49 10.74 -7.98
N VAL A 9 6.77 10.61 -8.35
CA VAL A 9 7.17 9.87 -9.57
C VAL A 9 6.80 8.40 -9.45
N CYS A 10 6.98 7.80 -8.27
CA CYS A 10 6.58 6.42 -8.02
C CYS A 10 5.07 6.21 -8.20
N LEU A 11 4.23 7.11 -7.67
CA LEU A 11 2.78 7.07 -7.84
C LEU A 11 2.39 7.25 -9.31
N LEU A 12 2.94 8.25 -10.02
CA LEU A 12 2.68 8.46 -11.44
C LEU A 12 3.09 7.25 -12.30
N ALA A 13 4.19 6.58 -11.95
CA ALA A 13 4.62 5.37 -12.63
C ALA A 13 3.62 4.21 -12.42
N VAL A 14 2.97 4.13 -11.26
CA VAL A 14 1.88 3.19 -11.02
C VAL A 14 0.68 3.52 -11.90
N GLU A 15 0.18 4.75 -11.89
CA GLU A 15 -1.00 5.14 -12.68
C GLU A 15 -0.77 4.92 -14.18
N SER A 16 0.42 5.24 -14.68
CA SER A 16 0.79 5.05 -16.09
C SER A 16 0.73 3.57 -16.53
N ARG A 17 1.07 2.63 -15.65
CA ARG A 17 1.17 1.20 -15.98
C ARG A 17 -0.06 0.40 -15.58
N HIS A 18 -0.69 0.84 -14.51
CA HIS A 18 -1.84 0.22 -13.87
C HIS A 18 -2.84 1.32 -13.54
N PRO A 19 -3.55 1.86 -14.55
CA PRO A 19 -4.52 2.90 -14.32
C PRO A 19 -5.69 2.37 -13.47
N HIS A 20 -6.31 3.27 -12.71
CA HIS A 20 -7.49 2.99 -11.88
C HIS A 20 -7.29 1.87 -10.83
N GLN A 21 -6.08 1.71 -10.31
CA GLN A 21 -5.83 0.86 -9.14
C GLN A 21 -5.99 1.64 -7.85
N SER A 22 -6.43 0.93 -6.81
CA SER A 22 -6.55 1.48 -5.46
C SER A 22 -5.21 1.41 -4.73
N VAL A 23 -4.82 2.54 -4.15
CA VAL A 23 -3.67 2.70 -3.27
C VAL A 23 -4.15 2.64 -1.82
N TYR A 24 -3.48 1.81 -1.03
CA TYR A 24 -3.72 1.62 0.40
C TYR A 24 -2.52 2.13 1.17
N THR A 25 -2.77 2.89 2.24
CA THR A 25 -1.71 3.40 3.12
C THR A 25 -1.49 2.46 4.28
N ASN A 26 -0.23 2.38 4.71
CA ASN A 26 0.14 1.74 5.95
C ASN A 26 0.28 2.81 7.03
N GLU A 27 -0.77 3.04 7.81
CA GLU A 27 -0.81 4.05 8.88
C GLU A 27 0.32 3.88 9.91
N SER A 28 0.84 2.66 10.09
CA SER A 28 1.99 2.43 10.97
C SER A 28 3.30 3.03 10.46
N ILE A 29 3.37 3.39 9.17
CA ILE A 29 4.56 3.95 8.50
C ILE A 29 4.37 5.43 8.17
N VAL A 30 3.21 5.79 7.59
CA VAL A 30 2.89 7.18 7.22
C VAL A 30 2.23 7.97 8.35
N GLY A 31 2.04 7.35 9.52
CA GLY A 31 1.49 7.98 10.72
C GLY A 31 0.00 8.30 10.57
N SER A 32 -0.40 9.50 10.98
CA SER A 32 -1.79 9.97 10.99
C SER A 32 -2.40 10.26 9.61
N LEU A 33 -1.77 9.77 8.53
CA LEU A 33 -2.27 9.90 7.17
C LEU A 33 -3.48 8.97 6.98
N LYS A 34 -4.64 9.40 7.47
CA LYS A 34 -5.91 8.68 7.36
C LYS A 34 -6.45 8.79 5.95
N VAL A 35 -5.98 7.90 5.09
CA VAL A 35 -6.63 7.63 3.81
C VAL A 35 -7.75 6.63 4.05
N LYS A 36 -8.81 6.70 3.23
CA LYS A 36 -9.97 5.80 3.34
C LYS A 36 -9.52 4.34 3.42
N GLU A 37 -10.12 3.56 4.32
CA GLU A 37 -9.82 2.12 4.50
C GLU A 37 -10.02 1.32 3.20
N GLU A 38 -10.92 1.78 2.33
CA GLU A 38 -11.19 1.18 1.01
C GLU A 38 -10.08 1.41 -0.02
N GLY A 39 -9.07 2.21 0.33
CA GLY A 39 -8.07 2.74 -0.60
C GLY A 39 -8.60 3.93 -1.40
N CYS A 40 -7.72 4.61 -2.11
CA CYS A 40 -8.10 5.67 -3.05
C CYS A 40 -7.37 5.52 -4.38
N GLY A 41 -7.86 6.21 -5.42
CA GLY A 41 -7.16 6.25 -6.70
C GLY A 41 -5.80 6.93 -6.57
N VAL A 42 -4.86 6.62 -7.48
CA VAL A 42 -3.52 7.22 -7.44
C VAL A 42 -3.60 8.75 -7.56
N GLU A 43 -4.44 9.28 -8.44
CA GLU A 43 -4.63 10.73 -8.59
C GLU A 43 -5.22 11.37 -7.33
N GLU A 44 -6.19 10.72 -6.69
CA GLU A 44 -6.76 11.17 -5.41
C GLU A 44 -5.70 11.17 -4.30
N MET A 45 -4.81 10.17 -4.28
CA MET A 45 -3.68 10.10 -3.36
C MET A 45 -2.70 11.26 -3.59
N ILE A 46 -2.32 11.53 -4.83
CA ILE A 46 -1.41 12.62 -5.16
C ILE A 46 -2.02 13.95 -4.72
N ALA A 47 -3.27 14.23 -5.11
CA ALA A 47 -3.96 15.45 -4.73
C ALA A 47 -4.10 15.61 -3.20
N PHE A 48 -4.35 14.51 -2.49
CA PHE A 48 -4.39 14.50 -1.04
C PHE A 48 -3.03 14.86 -0.44
N LEU A 49 -1.95 14.21 -0.90
CA LEU A 49 -0.61 14.47 -0.39
C LEU A 49 -0.12 15.88 -0.76
N GLU A 50 -0.43 16.40 -1.94
CA GLU A 50 -0.10 17.78 -2.31
C GLU A 50 -0.69 18.79 -1.34
N ARG A 51 -1.91 18.51 -0.84
CA ARG A 51 -2.63 19.40 0.08
C ARG A 51 -2.17 19.26 1.53
N PHE A 52 -1.93 18.03 2.00
CA PHE A 52 -1.76 17.75 3.43
C PHE A 52 -0.31 17.40 3.83
N ALA A 53 0.50 16.88 2.90
CA ALA A 53 1.87 16.45 3.16
C ALA A 53 2.76 16.56 1.90
N PRO A 54 2.94 17.77 1.33
CA PRO A 54 3.68 17.93 0.06
C PRO A 54 5.16 17.53 0.19
N SER A 55 5.74 17.65 1.37
CA SER A 55 7.09 17.15 1.65
C SER A 55 7.20 15.64 1.49
N LEU A 56 6.12 14.89 1.78
CA LEU A 56 6.09 13.44 1.63
C LEU A 56 6.09 13.04 0.15
N LEU A 57 5.46 13.81 -0.73
CA LEU A 57 5.52 13.57 -2.19
C LEU A 57 6.93 13.66 -2.75
N MET A 58 7.73 14.58 -2.19
CA MET A 58 9.12 14.78 -2.56
C MET A 58 10.08 13.82 -1.85
N ALA A 59 9.61 13.08 -0.85
CA ALA A 59 10.42 12.13 -0.11
C ALA A 59 10.90 11.00 -1.03
N LYS A 60 12.11 10.51 -0.76
CA LYS A 60 12.67 9.36 -1.47
C LYS A 60 11.78 8.15 -1.26
N ALA A 61 11.47 7.49 -2.36
CA ALA A 61 10.63 6.31 -2.40
C ALA A 61 11.26 5.23 -3.29
N ALA A 62 10.94 3.98 -2.98
CA ALA A 62 11.27 2.85 -3.81
C ALA A 62 9.99 2.13 -4.19
N LEU A 63 9.62 2.21 -5.47
CA LEU A 63 8.56 1.40 -6.06
C LEU A 63 9.12 0.02 -6.43
N VAL A 64 8.54 -1.01 -5.85
CA VAL A 64 8.73 -2.40 -6.24
C VAL A 64 7.50 -2.85 -7.00
N LEU A 65 7.71 -3.23 -8.26
CA LEU A 65 6.66 -3.74 -9.14
C LEU A 65 7.09 -5.09 -9.69
N ASP A 66 6.42 -6.16 -9.29
CA ASP A 66 6.61 -7.50 -9.84
C ASP A 66 5.28 -8.14 -10.24
N ALA A 67 5.30 -9.43 -10.57
CA ALA A 67 4.11 -10.16 -11.03
C ALA A 67 3.05 -10.36 -9.94
N GLN A 68 3.39 -10.18 -8.67
CA GLN A 68 2.54 -10.44 -7.50
C GLN A 68 2.26 -9.18 -6.68
N GLU A 69 3.15 -8.18 -6.72
CA GLU A 69 3.11 -7.02 -5.84
C GLU A 69 3.41 -5.71 -6.57
N CYS A 70 2.69 -4.66 -6.15
CA CYS A 70 2.98 -3.27 -6.46
C CYS A 70 3.00 -2.50 -5.14
N SER A 71 4.19 -2.18 -4.66
CA SER A 71 4.41 -1.62 -3.33
C SER A 71 5.40 -0.47 -3.37
N ILE A 72 5.11 0.58 -2.60
CA ILE A 72 5.98 1.74 -2.48
C ILE A 72 6.51 1.80 -1.05
N TYR A 73 7.83 1.79 -0.93
CA TYR A 73 8.56 1.94 0.32
C TYR A 73 9.04 3.36 0.46
N LEU A 74 9.04 3.86 1.70
CA LEU A 74 9.67 5.12 2.07
C LEU A 74 10.88 4.77 2.95
N PRO A 75 12.10 4.66 2.40
CA PRO A 75 13.25 4.15 3.13
C PRO A 75 13.59 4.94 4.40
N GLU A 76 13.24 6.22 4.43
CA GLU A 76 13.41 7.10 5.57
C GLU A 76 12.45 6.77 6.74
N CYS A 77 11.30 6.15 6.44
CA CYS A 77 10.32 5.71 7.44
C CYS A 77 10.48 4.21 7.76
N SER A 78 10.62 3.38 6.74
CA SER A 78 10.82 1.93 6.88
C SER A 78 11.43 1.32 5.63
N ALA A 79 12.53 0.58 5.80
CA ALA A 79 13.13 -0.24 4.76
C ALA A 79 12.47 -1.62 4.61
N VAL A 80 11.61 -2.02 5.56
CA VAL A 80 11.08 -3.39 5.66
C VAL A 80 9.60 -3.47 5.29
N LYS A 81 8.80 -2.45 5.65
CA LYS A 81 7.36 -2.42 5.40
C LYS A 81 7.03 -1.35 4.34
N PRO A 82 6.18 -1.67 3.35
CA PRO A 82 5.75 -0.68 2.39
C PRO A 82 4.86 0.37 3.08
N ALA A 83 5.06 1.62 2.70
CA ALA A 83 4.23 2.74 3.10
C ALA A 83 2.91 2.74 2.33
N PHE A 84 2.94 2.29 1.08
CA PHE A 84 1.77 2.17 0.22
C PHE A 84 1.74 0.81 -0.46
N ARG A 85 0.56 0.20 -0.53
CA ARG A 85 0.29 -1.02 -1.31
C ARG A 85 -0.73 -0.73 -2.40
N ILE A 86 -0.53 -1.31 -3.57
CA ILE A 86 -1.43 -1.17 -4.71
C ILE A 86 -1.97 -2.56 -5.05
N LEU A 87 -3.29 -2.73 -4.95
CA LEU A 87 -3.94 -4.00 -5.29
C LEU A 87 -4.14 -4.07 -6.80
N LEU A 88 -3.33 -4.86 -7.48
CA LEU A 88 -3.46 -5.10 -8.92
C LEU A 88 -4.64 -6.04 -9.19
N LYS A 89 -5.68 -5.55 -9.90
CA LYS A 89 -6.89 -6.33 -10.29
C LYS A 89 -6.62 -7.64 -11.05
N LYS A 90 -5.40 -7.85 -11.57
CA LYS A 90 -5.03 -9.02 -12.39
C LYS A 90 -4.65 -10.26 -11.57
N HIS A 91 -4.49 -10.14 -10.27
CA HIS A 91 -4.45 -11.27 -9.36
C HIS A 91 -5.51 -11.01 -8.29
N THR A 92 -6.45 -11.93 -8.13
CA THR A 92 -7.14 -12.11 -6.85
C THR A 92 -6.17 -12.89 -5.96
N PRO A 93 -5.32 -12.25 -5.13
CA PRO A 93 -4.86 -12.97 -3.96
C PRO A 93 -6.12 -13.19 -3.14
N THR A 94 -6.49 -14.46 -2.96
CA THR A 94 -7.42 -14.83 -1.90
C THR A 94 -6.83 -14.21 -0.65
N LEU A 95 -7.43 -13.13 -0.15
CA LEU A 95 -7.16 -12.61 1.19
C LEU A 95 -7.63 -13.70 2.16
N ARG A 96 -6.82 -14.75 2.29
CA ARG A 96 -6.83 -15.59 3.48
C ARG A 96 -6.22 -14.72 4.55
N THR A 97 -7.08 -13.96 5.20
CA THR A 97 -6.85 -13.55 6.57
C THR A 97 -6.39 -14.79 7.35
N PRO A 98 -5.22 -14.80 8.01
CA PRO A 98 -5.09 -15.63 9.19
C PRO A 98 -5.89 -14.90 10.26
N ILE A 99 -7.21 -15.09 10.26
CA ILE A 99 -7.94 -14.91 11.52
C ILE A 99 -7.47 -16.08 12.37
N ASP A 100 -6.55 -15.74 13.27
CA ASP A 100 -6.29 -16.42 14.51
C ASP A 100 -7.65 -16.63 15.23
N GLN A 101 -8.34 -17.71 14.87
CA GLN A 101 -9.45 -18.24 15.64
C GLN A 101 -8.91 -19.42 16.43
N PRO A 102 -8.75 -19.32 17.76
CA PRO A 102 -8.66 -20.52 18.57
C PRO A 102 -9.99 -21.27 18.43
N ARG A 103 -9.93 -22.46 17.82
CA ARG A 103 -11.04 -23.42 17.83
C ARG A 103 -11.45 -23.67 19.29
N PRO A 104 -12.73 -23.51 19.68
CA PRO A 104 -13.18 -24.16 20.89
C PRO A 104 -13.24 -25.66 20.62
N THR A 105 -12.30 -26.39 21.22
CA THR A 105 -12.36 -27.85 21.35
C THR A 105 -13.58 -28.18 22.20
N LEU A 106 -14.71 -28.50 21.58
CA LEU A 106 -15.80 -29.19 22.25
C LEU A 106 -15.38 -30.65 22.41
N ILE A 107 -14.78 -30.93 23.56
CA ILE A 107 -14.51 -32.26 24.05
C ILE A 107 -15.86 -32.94 24.27
N ALA A 108 -16.17 -33.96 23.47
CA ALA A 108 -17.20 -34.92 23.80
C ALA A 108 -16.65 -35.87 24.88
N VAL A 109 -17.21 -35.81 26.09
CA VAL A 109 -17.06 -36.85 27.11
C VAL A 109 -18.42 -37.04 27.80
N GLY A 110 -18.89 -38.29 27.80
CA GLY A 110 -19.88 -38.80 28.75
C GLY A 110 -21.23 -39.14 28.14
#